data_AF-A0A009RY66-F1
#
_entry.id   AF-A0A009RY66-F1
#
_cell.length_a   1.000
_cell.length_b   1.000
_cell.length_c   1.000
_cell.angle_alpha   90.00
_cell.angle_beta   90.00
_cell.angle_gamma   90.00
#
_symmetry.space_group_name_H-M   'P 1'
#
loop_
_entity.id
_entity.type
_entity.pdbx_description
1 polymer ?
#
loop_
_entity_poly.entity_id
_entity_poly.type
_entity_poly.pdbx_seq_one_letter_code
_entity_poly.pdbx_strand_id
1 'polypeptide(L)'
;MDTNKIEETKEKSKFPYMLIFTIVYLAMVILYCLLDVKGVRTLRPNEWGDFLAGFFAPLVFMWLIYGYHQQGKELSLQIEELSNSVAQQKSLAITAQQELDLLIDREKRQTELEIINAQPYFHVKDFEIKQLQSHGALCFIFSFNLKNSRNLCRSLFTMYSKDYVNNQLVWEGADFLPTDLEKGININFNIHSRYVIDEREDISVLYLKFFYTDAIDVIRIQILKITIDHNQILPQLNVPYAISWLHNKNFTDDPNYY
;
A
#
# COMPACT_ATOMS: atom_id res chain seq x y z
N MET A 1 31.10 6.34 -12.43
CA MET A 1 31.91 5.94 -11.27
C MET A 1 33.36 6.14 -11.69
N ASP A 2 33.87 7.35 -11.47
CA ASP A 2 35.12 7.83 -12.05
C ASP A 2 36.33 7.14 -11.42
N THR A 3 36.93 6.24 -12.17
CA THR A 3 38.18 5.54 -11.82
C THR A 3 39.37 6.49 -11.66
N ASN A 4 39.26 7.75 -12.10
CA ASN A 4 40.31 8.76 -12.01
C ASN A 4 40.52 9.36 -10.60
N LYS A 5 39.61 9.16 -9.64
CA LYS A 5 39.73 9.77 -8.31
C LYS A 5 40.48 8.90 -7.28
N ILE A 6 40.71 7.62 -7.60
CA ILE A 6 41.37 6.66 -6.69
C ILE A 6 42.90 6.74 -6.80
N GLU A 7 43.46 7.37 -7.85
CA GLU A 7 44.91 7.46 -8.06
C GLU A 7 45.62 8.58 -7.27
N GLU A 8 44.90 9.55 -6.69
CA GLU A 8 45.54 10.77 -6.12
C GLU A 8 46.06 10.66 -4.68
N THR A 9 45.86 9.58 -3.93
CA THR A 9 46.24 9.53 -2.50
C THR A 9 47.20 8.43 -2.10
N LYS A 10 48.10 8.00 -2.99
CA LYS A 10 49.37 7.38 -2.55
C LYS A 10 50.43 8.45 -2.31
N GLU A 11 50.17 9.35 -1.37
CA GLU A 11 51.25 10.14 -0.78
C GLU A 11 52.19 9.15 -0.07
N LYS A 12 53.36 8.90 -0.67
CA LYS A 12 54.39 8.02 -0.09
C LYS A 12 54.62 8.46 1.35
N SER A 13 54.30 7.56 2.29
CA SER A 13 54.49 7.78 3.72
C SER A 13 55.90 8.31 3.95
N LYS A 14 56.02 9.49 4.57
CA LYS A 14 57.31 10.13 4.91
C LYS A 14 57.94 9.48 6.16
N PHE A 15 57.26 8.50 6.74
CA PHE A 15 57.67 7.70 7.88
C PHE A 15 59.08 7.07 7.76
N PRO A 16 59.49 6.42 6.65
CA PRO A 16 60.82 5.80 6.59
C PRO A 16 61.93 6.85 6.60
N TYR A 17 61.72 8.02 6.00
CA TYR A 17 62.69 9.12 6.02
C TYR A 17 62.83 9.72 7.43
N MET A 18 61.72 9.89 8.15
CA MET A 18 61.70 10.32 9.56
C MET A 18 62.43 9.35 10.48
N LEU A 19 62.25 8.04 10.25
CA LEU A 19 62.88 6.99 11.02
C LEU A 19 64.39 6.95 10.77
N ILE A 20 64.83 7.03 9.51
CA ILE A 20 66.24 7.12 9.13
C ILE A 20 66.87 8.37 9.76
N PHE A 21 66.20 9.53 9.68
CA PHE A 21 66.67 10.76 10.31
C PHE A 21 66.84 10.61 11.82
N THR A 22 65.86 9.99 12.49
CA THR A 22 65.92 9.72 13.94
C THR A 22 67.09 8.82 14.30
N ILE A 23 67.33 7.75 13.54
CA ILE A 23 68.47 6.83 13.76
C ILE A 23 69.80 7.56 13.58
N VAL A 24 69.96 8.32 12.50
CA VAL A 24 71.19 9.09 12.23
C VAL A 24 71.42 10.16 13.31
N TYR A 25 70.36 10.84 13.75
CA TYR A 25 70.39 11.84 14.80
C TYR A 25 70.85 11.24 16.15
N LEU A 26 70.29 10.09 16.53
CA LEU A 26 70.70 9.36 17.74
C LEU A 26 72.15 8.86 17.63
N ALA A 27 72.55 8.33 16.47
CA ALA A 27 73.91 7.86 16.24
C ALA A 27 74.95 8.98 16.36
N MET A 28 74.65 10.18 15.84
CA MET A 28 75.51 11.36 15.97
C MET A 28 75.70 11.78 17.43
N VAL A 29 74.67 11.68 18.26
CA VAL A 29 74.78 12.07 19.67
C VAL A 29 75.43 11.02 20.54
N ILE A 30 75.21 9.74 20.25
CA ILE A 30 76.00 8.67 20.86
C ILE A 30 77.49 8.86 20.50
N LEU A 31 77.81 9.16 19.24
CA LEU A 31 79.18 9.43 18.81
C LEU A 31 79.78 10.66 19.52
N TYR A 32 79.02 11.75 19.66
CA TYR A 32 79.45 12.94 20.40
C TYR A 32 79.77 12.61 21.87
N CYS A 33 78.91 11.85 22.56
CA CYS A 33 79.16 11.41 23.94
C CYS A 33 80.38 10.48 24.07
N LEU A 34 80.67 9.65 23.05
CA LEU A 34 81.84 8.77 23.02
C LEU A 34 83.15 9.51 22.73
N LEU A 35 83.10 10.67 22.06
CA LEU A 35 84.29 11.49 21.80
C LEU A 35 84.62 12.41 23.00
N ASP A 36 83.61 12.90 23.72
CA ASP A 36 83.77 13.75 24.92
C ASP A 36 83.47 13.01 26.23
N VAL A 37 84.07 11.83 26.41
CA VAL A 37 83.86 10.97 27.60
C VAL A 37 84.23 11.68 28.90
N LYS A 38 85.20 12.61 28.86
CA LYS A 38 85.69 13.31 30.06
C LYS A 38 84.69 14.37 30.54
N GLY A 39 84.13 15.19 29.64
CA GLY A 39 83.12 16.19 30.00
C GLY A 39 81.80 15.54 30.44
N VAL A 40 81.41 14.46 29.77
CA VAL A 40 80.16 13.73 30.03
C VAL A 40 80.19 12.99 31.38
N ARG A 41 81.34 12.42 31.78
CA ARG A 41 81.47 11.66 33.04
C ARG A 41 81.53 12.55 34.29
N THR A 42 81.79 13.85 34.13
CA THR A 42 81.84 14.84 35.23
C THR A 42 80.52 15.58 35.47
N LEU A 43 79.49 15.35 34.65
CA LEU A 43 78.18 16.01 34.78
C LEU A 43 77.43 15.52 36.02
N ARG A 44 76.83 16.45 36.75
CA ARG A 44 75.92 16.15 37.86
C ARG A 44 74.62 15.53 37.31
N PRO A 45 73.90 14.69 38.09
CA PRO A 45 72.65 14.07 37.64
C PRO A 45 71.58 15.06 37.11
N ASN A 46 71.53 16.29 37.62
CA ASN A 46 70.62 17.31 37.11
C ASN A 46 71.01 17.85 35.73
N GLU A 47 72.31 17.98 35.46
CA GLU A 47 72.84 18.46 34.18
C GLU A 47 72.66 17.41 33.08
N TRP A 48 72.62 16.12 33.45
CA TRP A 48 72.19 15.05 32.56
C TRP A 48 70.73 15.19 32.10
N GLY A 49 69.85 15.61 33.01
CA GLY A 49 68.45 15.89 32.68
C GLY A 49 68.32 17.05 31.68
N ASP A 50 69.02 18.15 31.92
CA ASP A 50 69.01 19.32 31.04
C ASP A 50 69.60 19.03 29.65
N PHE A 51 70.67 18.22 29.60
CA PHE A 51 71.28 17.77 28.34
C PHE A 51 70.33 16.90 27.53
N LEU A 52 69.71 15.88 28.15
CA LEU A 52 68.78 14.99 27.47
C LEU A 52 67.51 15.73 27.04
N ALA A 53 67.00 16.65 27.87
CA ALA A 53 65.84 17.48 27.52
C ALA A 53 66.12 18.36 26.30
N GLY A 54 67.30 19.00 26.25
CA GLY A 54 67.72 19.81 25.10
C GLY A 54 67.90 18.99 23.82
N PHE A 55 68.47 17.79 23.92
CA PHE A 55 68.70 16.91 22.78
C PHE A 55 67.40 16.28 22.24
N PHE A 56 66.53 15.78 23.11
CA PHE A 56 65.30 15.12 22.68
C PHE A 56 64.17 16.10 22.31
N ALA A 57 64.19 17.35 22.76
CA ALA A 57 63.12 18.31 22.49
C ALA A 57 62.84 18.52 20.98
N PRO A 58 63.85 18.79 20.11
CA PRO A 58 63.61 18.92 18.66
C PRO A 58 63.09 17.63 18.03
N LEU A 59 63.58 16.47 18.49
CA LEU A 59 63.16 15.16 17.98
C LEU A 59 61.68 14.89 18.30
N VAL A 60 61.27 15.08 19.55
CA VAL A 60 59.88 14.91 20.00
C VAL A 60 58.96 15.86 19.24
N PHE A 61 59.38 17.13 19.07
CA PHE A 61 58.58 18.12 18.36
C PHE A 61 58.38 17.77 16.88
N MET A 62 59.41 17.25 16.21
CA MET A 62 59.32 16.77 14.83
C MET A 62 58.29 15.64 14.68
N TRP A 63 58.32 14.65 15.58
CA TRP A 63 57.36 13.54 15.60
C TRP A 63 55.94 14.00 15.94
N LEU A 64 55.79 14.98 16.82
CA LEU A 64 54.50 15.56 17.21
C LEU A 64 53.80 16.22 16.00
N ILE A 65 54.51 17.06 15.24
CA ILE A 65 53.95 17.72 14.04
C ILE A 65 53.51 16.68 13.01
N TYR A 66 54.32 15.64 12.80
CA TYR A 66 53.98 14.57 11.87
C TYR A 66 52.75 13.79 12.30
N GLY A 67 52.67 13.43 13.58
CA GLY A 67 51.49 12.78 14.16
C GLY A 67 50.23 13.62 13.98
N TYR A 68 50.30 14.92 14.21
CA TYR A 68 49.19 15.84 13.99
C TYR A 68 48.73 15.88 12.52
N HIS A 69 49.67 15.94 11.58
CA HIS A 69 49.35 15.95 10.16
C HIS A 69 48.73 14.61 9.69
N GLN A 70 49.22 13.49 10.21
CA GLN A 70 48.67 12.17 9.90
C GLN A 70 47.27 12.00 10.49
N GLN A 71 47.05 12.41 11.75
CA GLN A 71 45.72 12.42 12.37
C GLN A 71 44.72 13.26 11.59
N GLY A 72 45.13 14.42 11.06
CA GLY A 72 44.27 15.25 10.21
C GLY A 72 43.82 14.56 8.92
N LYS A 73 44.71 13.80 8.28
CA LYS A 73 44.38 13.00 7.09
C LYS A 73 43.44 11.85 7.43
N GLU A 74 43.74 11.11 8.49
CA GLU A 74 42.87 10.03 8.96
C GLU A 74 41.47 10.55 9.30
N LEU A 75 41.36 11.72 9.93
CA LEU A 75 40.06 12.36 10.20
C LEU A 75 39.33 12.76 8.92
N SER A 76 40.03 13.32 7.92
CA SER A 76 39.40 13.66 6.64
C SER A 76 38.83 12.44 5.92
N LEU A 77 39.58 11.32 5.93
CA LEU A 77 39.12 10.05 5.34
C LEU A 77 37.93 9.48 6.11
N GLN A 78 37.96 9.53 7.45
CA GLN A 78 36.83 9.11 8.28
C GLN A 78 35.57 9.94 8.00
N ILE A 79 35.70 11.26 7.80
CA ILE A 79 34.57 12.14 7.46
C ILE A 79 34.00 11.76 6.08
N GLU A 80 34.86 11.48 5.10
CA GLU A 80 34.43 11.05 3.77
C GLU A 80 33.72 9.70 3.81
N GLU A 81 34.28 8.71 4.50
CA GLU A 81 33.66 7.40 4.71
C GLU A 81 32.30 7.52 5.42
N LEU A 82 32.23 8.33 6.48
CA LEU A 82 30.99 8.57 7.20
C LEU A 82 29.94 9.25 6.31
N SER A 83 30.32 10.25 5.53
CA SER A 83 29.44 10.92 4.58
C SER A 83 28.88 9.94 3.54
N ASN A 84 29.75 9.07 3.00
CA ASN A 84 29.34 8.02 2.07
C ASN A 84 28.40 7.01 2.72
N SER A 85 28.66 6.60 3.96
CA SER A 85 27.80 5.70 4.74
C SER A 85 26.43 6.32 5.01
N VAL A 86 26.36 7.59 5.40
CA VAL A 86 25.10 8.32 5.59
C VAL A 86 24.32 8.44 4.28
N ALA A 87 25.00 8.71 3.16
CA ALA A 87 24.35 8.74 1.85
C ALA A 87 23.76 7.38 1.46
N GLN A 88 24.49 6.29 1.71
CA GLN A 88 24.02 4.92 1.49
C GLN A 88 22.82 4.58 2.39
N GLN A 89 22.89 4.89 3.68
CA GLN A 89 21.78 4.69 4.61
C GLN A 89 20.53 5.47 4.20
N LYS A 90 20.69 6.73 3.75
CA LYS A 90 19.59 7.53 3.23
C LYS A 90 18.96 6.89 1.98
N SER A 91 19.79 6.40 1.05
CA SER A 91 19.31 5.67 -0.13
C SER A 91 18.52 4.42 0.26
N LEU A 92 19.03 3.62 1.21
CA LEU A 92 18.35 2.42 1.70
C LEU A 92 17.01 2.76 2.36
N ALA A 93 16.96 3.83 3.18
CA ALA A 93 15.73 4.28 3.81
C ALA A 93 14.67 4.71 2.77
N ILE A 94 15.09 5.41 1.70
CA ILE A 94 14.18 5.80 0.61
C ILE A 94 13.66 4.56 -0.14
N THR A 95 14.53 3.60 -0.47
CA THR A 95 14.12 2.35 -1.12
C THR A 95 13.16 1.54 -0.26
N ALA A 96 13.43 1.43 1.05
CA ALA A 96 12.56 0.73 1.99
C ALA A 96 11.18 1.39 2.11
N GLN A 97 11.12 2.73 2.11
CA GLN A 97 9.85 3.47 2.07
C GLN A 97 9.06 3.16 0.80
N GLN A 98 9.71 3.20 -0.36
CA GLN A 98 9.07 2.89 -1.64
C GLN A 98 8.55 1.44 -1.69
N GLU A 99 9.32 0.49 -1.16
CA GLU A 99 8.90 -0.92 -1.09
C GLU A 99 7.68 -1.08 -0.18
N LEU A 100 7.67 -0.40 0.97
CA LEU A 100 6.53 -0.42 1.90
C LEU A 100 5.27 0.15 1.26
N ASP A 101 5.36 1.25 0.52
CA ASP A 101 4.22 1.83 -0.20
C ASP A 101 3.65 0.84 -1.23
N LEU A 102 4.53 0.18 -1.99
CA LEU A 102 4.12 -0.85 -2.96
C LEU A 102 3.46 -2.07 -2.29
N LEU A 103 3.91 -2.44 -1.09
CA LEU A 103 3.32 -3.54 -0.31
C LEU A 103 1.93 -3.16 0.19
N ILE A 104 1.75 -1.95 0.70
CA ILE A 104 0.44 -1.43 1.12
C ILE A 104 -0.53 -1.42 -0.06
N ASP A 105 -0.10 -0.93 -1.22
CA ASP A 105 -0.96 -0.90 -2.42
C ASP A 105 -1.28 -2.30 -2.97
N ARG A 106 -0.39 -3.27 -2.78
CA ARG A 106 -0.65 -4.67 -3.12
C ARG A 106 -1.67 -5.29 -2.17
N GLU A 107 -1.52 -5.06 -0.86
CA GLU A 107 -2.43 -5.57 0.17
C GLU A 107 -3.83 -5.00 -0.02
N LYS A 108 -3.97 -3.69 -0.24
CA LYS A 108 -5.27 -3.06 -0.52
C LYS A 108 -5.98 -3.70 -1.70
N ARG A 109 -5.27 -3.88 -2.82
CA ARG A 109 -5.84 -4.54 -4.02
C ARG A 109 -6.23 -5.98 -3.75
N GLN A 110 -5.46 -6.69 -2.94
CA GLN A 110 -5.79 -8.06 -2.56
C GLN A 110 -7.07 -8.10 -1.73
N THR A 111 -7.18 -7.24 -0.71
CA THR A 111 -8.37 -7.11 0.13
C THR A 111 -9.60 -6.70 -0.69
N GLU A 112 -9.45 -5.77 -1.65
CA GLU A 112 -10.51 -5.42 -2.60
C GLU A 112 -10.98 -6.63 -3.43
N LEU A 113 -10.04 -7.42 -3.97
CA LEU A 113 -10.37 -8.63 -4.73
C LEU A 113 -11.04 -9.69 -3.86
N GLU A 114 -10.60 -9.86 -2.61
CA GLU A 114 -11.21 -10.77 -1.65
C GLU A 114 -12.66 -10.35 -1.33
N ILE A 115 -12.92 -9.05 -1.15
CA ILE A 115 -14.26 -8.49 -0.98
C ILE A 115 -15.13 -8.73 -2.23
N ILE A 116 -14.60 -8.47 -3.44
CA ILE A 116 -15.34 -8.68 -4.70
C ILE A 116 -15.66 -10.17 -4.91
N ASN A 117 -14.72 -11.05 -4.56
CA ASN A 117 -14.88 -12.50 -4.67
C ASN A 117 -15.78 -13.08 -3.57
N ALA A 118 -15.94 -12.41 -2.44
CA ALA A 118 -16.87 -12.79 -1.38
C ALA A 118 -18.34 -12.47 -1.72
N GLN A 119 -18.58 -11.51 -2.61
CA GLN A 119 -19.93 -11.09 -2.97
C GLN A 119 -20.60 -12.06 -3.96
N PRO A 120 -21.85 -12.48 -3.70
CA PRO A 120 -22.67 -13.18 -4.69
C PRO A 120 -22.94 -12.28 -5.90
N TYR A 121 -23.18 -12.91 -7.05
CA TYR A 121 -23.59 -12.20 -8.26
C TYR A 121 -24.90 -12.80 -8.74
N PHE A 122 -25.96 -12.01 -8.60
CA PHE A 122 -27.31 -12.44 -8.91
C PHE A 122 -27.64 -12.27 -10.38
N HIS A 123 -28.23 -13.32 -10.95
CA HIS A 123 -28.80 -13.34 -12.29
C HIS A 123 -30.30 -13.48 -12.17
N VAL A 124 -31.03 -12.56 -12.78
CA VAL A 124 -32.48 -12.65 -12.92
C VAL A 124 -32.80 -13.33 -14.25
N LYS A 125 -33.53 -14.43 -14.18
CA LYS A 125 -34.02 -15.18 -15.35
C LYS A 125 -35.53 -15.35 -15.28
N ASP A 126 -36.13 -15.68 -16.42
CA ASP A 126 -37.55 -16.07 -16.52
C ASP A 126 -38.48 -15.06 -15.86
N PHE A 127 -38.19 -13.77 -16.08
CA PHE A 127 -38.98 -12.70 -15.51
C PHE A 127 -40.32 -12.60 -16.26
N GLU A 128 -41.41 -12.50 -15.51
CA GLU A 128 -42.77 -12.43 -16.00
C GLU A 128 -43.55 -11.38 -15.20
N ILE A 129 -44.39 -10.60 -15.89
CA ILE A 129 -45.35 -9.69 -15.27
C ILE A 129 -46.75 -10.16 -15.66
N LYS A 130 -47.60 -10.43 -14.68
CA LYS A 130 -49.01 -10.79 -14.89
C LYS A 130 -49.90 -9.74 -14.27
N GLN A 131 -50.95 -9.38 -14.99
CA GLN A 131 -51.96 -8.47 -14.49
C GLN A 131 -53.08 -9.25 -13.80
N LEU A 132 -53.45 -8.85 -12.59
CA LEU A 132 -54.57 -9.41 -11.85
C LEU A 132 -55.53 -8.30 -11.44
N GLN A 133 -56.79 -8.40 -11.86
CA GLN A 133 -57.86 -7.58 -11.31
C GLN A 133 -58.56 -8.37 -10.20
N SER A 134 -58.53 -7.85 -8.98
CA SER A 134 -59.22 -8.45 -7.83
C SER A 134 -59.93 -7.35 -7.05
N HIS A 135 -61.23 -7.52 -6.79
CA HIS A 135 -62.04 -6.59 -6.00
C HIS A 135 -61.98 -5.12 -6.46
N GLY A 136 -61.90 -4.86 -7.77
CA GLY A 136 -61.85 -3.51 -8.34
C GLY A 136 -60.47 -2.83 -8.26
N ALA A 137 -59.47 -3.48 -7.68
CA ALA A 137 -58.09 -3.05 -7.69
C ALA A 137 -57.31 -3.78 -8.79
N LEU A 138 -56.49 -3.01 -9.53
CA LEU A 138 -55.55 -3.54 -10.51
C LEU A 138 -54.22 -3.84 -9.80
N CYS A 139 -53.74 -5.07 -9.87
CA CYS A 139 -52.46 -5.48 -9.31
C CYS A 139 -51.56 -6.09 -10.40
N PHE A 140 -50.26 -5.90 -10.26
CA PHE A 140 -49.24 -6.56 -11.07
C PHE A 140 -48.51 -7.59 -10.23
N ILE A 141 -48.48 -8.82 -10.71
CA ILE A 141 -47.71 -9.93 -10.17
C ILE A 141 -46.40 -9.98 -10.93
N PHE A 142 -45.30 -9.79 -10.23
CA PHE A 142 -43.95 -9.95 -10.75
C PHE A 142 -43.42 -11.30 -10.32
N SER A 143 -42.89 -12.06 -11.27
CA SER A 143 -42.35 -13.40 -11.06
C SER A 143 -41.00 -13.50 -11.74
N PHE A 144 -39.97 -14.00 -11.06
CA PHE A 144 -38.68 -14.29 -11.70
C PHE A 144 -37.89 -15.34 -10.93
N ASN A 145 -36.93 -15.95 -11.62
CA ASN A 145 -35.96 -16.86 -11.02
C ASN A 145 -34.65 -16.13 -10.73
N LEU A 146 -34.24 -16.10 -9.46
CA LEU A 146 -32.98 -15.53 -9.02
C LEU A 146 -31.93 -16.64 -8.86
N LYS A 147 -30.81 -16.49 -9.56
CA LYS A 147 -29.69 -17.43 -9.54
C LYS A 147 -28.42 -16.74 -9.09
N ASN A 148 -27.48 -17.48 -8.51
CA ASN A 148 -26.19 -16.95 -8.10
C ASN A 148 -25.06 -17.65 -8.87
N SER A 149 -24.10 -16.86 -9.36
CA SER A 149 -22.96 -17.36 -10.13
C SER A 149 -21.60 -17.18 -9.45
N ARG A 150 -21.58 -16.43 -8.35
CA ARG A 150 -20.38 -16.20 -7.55
C ARG A 150 -20.58 -16.81 -6.16
N ASN A 151 -19.89 -16.30 -5.17
CA ASN A 151 -19.81 -16.89 -3.85
C ASN A 151 -21.17 -16.99 -3.15
N LEU A 152 -21.21 -17.82 -2.13
CA LEU A 152 -22.35 -18.07 -1.25
C LEU A 152 -23.06 -16.79 -0.82
N CYS A 153 -24.40 -16.82 -0.88
CA CYS A 153 -25.29 -15.87 -0.22
C CYS A 153 -25.94 -16.54 0.99
N ARG A 154 -25.66 -16.04 2.20
CA ARG A 154 -26.12 -16.63 3.48
C ARG A 154 -27.49 -16.17 3.97
N SER A 155 -28.02 -15.12 3.37
CA SER A 155 -29.32 -14.54 3.70
C SER A 155 -29.68 -13.62 2.54
N LEU A 156 -30.94 -13.62 2.12
CA LEU A 156 -31.42 -12.77 1.04
C LEU A 156 -32.83 -12.31 1.34
N PHE A 157 -33.03 -11.00 1.44
CA PHE A 157 -34.38 -10.42 1.43
C PHE A 157 -34.49 -9.35 0.35
N THR A 158 -35.71 -9.14 -0.15
CA THR A 158 -35.96 -8.27 -1.29
C THR A 158 -36.98 -7.19 -0.94
N MET A 159 -36.64 -5.94 -1.28
CA MET A 159 -37.53 -4.78 -1.15
C MET A 159 -37.75 -4.15 -2.53
N TYR A 160 -38.88 -3.48 -2.75
CA TYR A 160 -39.13 -2.66 -3.93
C TYR A 160 -39.31 -1.22 -3.49
N SER A 161 -38.97 -0.30 -4.39
CA SER A 161 -39.35 1.09 -4.24
C SER A 161 -39.59 1.75 -5.59
N LYS A 162 -40.58 2.66 -5.64
CA LYS A 162 -40.80 3.56 -6.77
C LYS A 162 -39.75 4.69 -6.79
N ASP A 163 -39.23 5.08 -5.63
CA ASP A 163 -38.27 6.19 -5.45
C ASP A 163 -37.05 5.73 -4.62
N TYR A 164 -36.06 6.60 -4.39
CA TYR A 164 -34.94 6.23 -3.50
C TYR A 164 -35.34 6.11 -2.02
N VAL A 165 -36.48 6.70 -1.62
CA VAL A 165 -36.85 6.96 -0.22
C VAL A 165 -37.90 5.98 0.32
N ASN A 166 -38.84 5.49 -0.50
CA ASN A 166 -40.03 4.77 -0.02
C ASN A 166 -39.91 3.25 -0.22
N ASN A 167 -39.12 2.56 0.61
CA ASN A 167 -38.98 1.11 0.52
C ASN A 167 -40.23 0.40 1.06
N GLN A 168 -40.82 -0.48 0.27
CA GLN A 168 -41.81 -1.46 0.76
C GLN A 168 -41.17 -2.84 0.74
N LEU A 169 -41.38 -3.62 1.80
CA LEU A 169 -40.93 -5.01 1.87
C LEU A 169 -41.82 -5.86 0.95
N VAL A 170 -41.19 -6.75 0.20
CA VAL A 170 -41.81 -7.40 -0.97
C VAL A 170 -41.74 -8.90 -0.85
N TRP A 171 -40.59 -9.33 -0.35
CA TRP A 171 -40.31 -10.72 -0.10
C TRP A 171 -39.26 -10.77 1.01
N GLU A 172 -39.68 -11.31 2.14
CA GLU A 172 -38.76 -11.80 3.16
C GLU A 172 -38.38 -13.21 2.74
N GLY A 173 -37.10 -13.51 2.62
CA GLY A 173 -36.75 -14.83 2.14
C GLY A 173 -35.33 -15.31 2.38
N ALA A 174 -35.02 -16.34 1.61
CA ALA A 174 -34.31 -17.54 2.01
C ALA A 174 -33.01 -17.34 2.79
N ASP A 175 -32.82 -18.21 3.78
CA ASP A 175 -31.58 -18.35 4.56
C ASP A 175 -30.37 -18.77 3.69
N PHE A 176 -30.54 -19.11 2.40
CA PHE A 176 -29.44 -19.64 1.61
C PHE A 176 -29.68 -19.62 0.09
N LEU A 177 -28.74 -19.05 -0.67
CA LEU A 177 -28.67 -19.20 -2.14
C LEU A 177 -27.26 -19.69 -2.56
N PRO A 178 -27.11 -20.97 -2.98
CA PRO A 178 -25.82 -21.55 -3.34
C PRO A 178 -25.23 -20.95 -4.63
N THR A 179 -23.94 -21.15 -4.82
CA THR A 179 -23.21 -20.88 -6.07
C THR A 179 -23.59 -21.91 -7.14
N ASP A 180 -24.81 -21.82 -7.64
CA ASP A 180 -25.35 -22.77 -8.61
C ASP A 180 -26.26 -22.05 -9.60
N LEU A 181 -25.91 -22.14 -10.90
CA LEU A 181 -26.70 -21.57 -11.99
C LEU A 181 -27.85 -22.49 -12.42
N GLU A 182 -27.96 -23.69 -11.87
CA GLU A 182 -29.09 -24.60 -12.08
C GLU A 182 -30.14 -24.41 -10.98
N LYS A 183 -29.71 -24.18 -9.73
CA LYS A 183 -30.60 -23.95 -8.58
C LYS A 183 -30.85 -22.46 -8.34
N GLY A 184 -32.07 -22.01 -8.64
CA GLY A 184 -32.52 -20.65 -8.36
C GLY A 184 -33.72 -20.60 -7.43
N ILE A 185 -33.98 -19.42 -6.88
CA ILE A 185 -35.18 -19.15 -6.07
C ILE A 185 -36.18 -18.42 -6.94
N ASN A 186 -37.42 -18.93 -6.99
CA ASN A 186 -38.52 -18.21 -7.62
C ASN A 186 -39.05 -17.16 -6.65
N ILE A 187 -38.92 -15.89 -7.03
CA ILE A 187 -39.44 -14.76 -6.25
C ILE A 187 -40.69 -14.26 -6.95
N ASN A 188 -41.79 -14.21 -6.20
CA ASN A 188 -43.09 -13.74 -6.67
C ASN A 188 -43.61 -12.67 -5.72
N PHE A 189 -44.05 -11.54 -6.26
CA PHE A 189 -44.65 -10.48 -5.46
C PHE A 189 -45.69 -9.69 -6.22
N ASN A 190 -46.62 -9.10 -5.46
CA ASN A 190 -47.75 -8.36 -6.00
C ASN A 190 -47.61 -6.89 -5.64
N ILE A 191 -47.72 -6.01 -6.63
CA ILE A 191 -47.73 -4.56 -6.45
C ILE A 191 -49.06 -4.02 -6.96
N HIS A 192 -49.72 -3.19 -6.16
CA HIS A 192 -50.91 -2.47 -6.60
C HIS A 192 -50.54 -1.47 -7.72
N SER A 193 -51.36 -1.37 -8.77
CA SER A 193 -51.08 -0.60 -9.98
C SER A 193 -50.69 0.85 -9.71
N ARG A 194 -51.31 1.48 -8.71
CA ARG A 194 -50.99 2.86 -8.25
C ARG A 194 -49.51 3.08 -7.91
N TYR A 195 -48.77 2.04 -7.54
CA TYR A 195 -47.34 2.12 -7.23
C TYR A 195 -46.45 1.76 -8.44
N VAL A 196 -47.03 1.24 -9.52
CA VAL A 196 -46.33 0.80 -10.72
C VAL A 196 -46.55 1.75 -11.89
N ILE A 197 -47.79 2.24 -12.06
CA ILE A 197 -48.21 3.12 -13.14
C ILE A 197 -48.37 4.52 -12.56
N ASP A 198 -47.67 5.48 -13.16
CA ASP A 198 -47.95 6.90 -12.99
C ASP A 198 -48.75 7.40 -14.19
N GLU A 199 -50.03 7.74 -14.02
CA GLU A 199 -50.90 8.16 -15.14
C GLU A 199 -50.40 9.41 -15.89
N ARG A 200 -49.39 10.10 -15.35
CA ARG A 200 -48.78 11.30 -15.94
C ARG A 200 -47.54 11.00 -16.79
N GLU A 201 -47.01 9.79 -16.73
CA GLU A 201 -45.76 9.40 -17.38
C GLU A 201 -46.01 8.19 -18.28
N ASP A 202 -45.38 8.13 -19.46
CA ASP A 202 -45.48 6.95 -20.34
C ASP A 202 -44.63 5.76 -19.85
N ILE A 203 -43.69 6.05 -18.95
CA ILE A 203 -42.71 5.09 -18.44
C ILE A 203 -42.69 5.20 -16.92
N SER A 204 -42.63 4.07 -16.23
CA SER A 204 -42.38 4.03 -14.79
C SER A 204 -41.16 3.20 -14.44
N VAL A 205 -40.51 3.57 -13.34
CA VAL A 205 -39.31 2.91 -12.84
C VAL A 205 -39.61 2.25 -11.50
N LEU A 206 -39.18 1.01 -11.35
CA LEU A 206 -39.24 0.24 -10.11
C LEU A 206 -37.83 -0.22 -9.74
N TYR A 207 -37.39 0.09 -8.53
CA TYR A 207 -36.12 -0.39 -7.99
C TYR A 207 -36.37 -1.63 -7.14
N LEU A 208 -35.79 -2.75 -7.52
CA LEU A 208 -35.78 -3.98 -6.74
C LEU A 208 -34.42 -4.09 -6.02
N LYS A 209 -34.46 -4.03 -4.70
CA LYS A 209 -33.30 -4.03 -3.81
C LYS A 209 -33.14 -5.40 -3.18
N PHE A 210 -32.08 -6.10 -3.56
CA PHE A 210 -31.67 -7.37 -2.97
C PHE A 210 -30.70 -7.07 -1.83
N PHE A 211 -31.13 -7.27 -0.61
CA PHE A 211 -30.27 -7.22 0.56
C PHE A 211 -29.77 -8.62 0.85
N TYR A 212 -28.46 -8.77 0.99
CA TYR A 212 -27.86 -10.08 1.19
C TYR A 212 -26.69 -10.03 2.15
N THR A 213 -26.44 -11.17 2.80
CA THR A 213 -25.22 -11.39 3.59
C THR A 213 -24.21 -12.14 2.74
N ASP A 214 -23.05 -11.52 2.52
CA ASP A 214 -21.95 -12.10 1.74
C ASP A 214 -21.20 -13.20 2.51
N ALA A 215 -20.18 -13.79 1.89
CA ALA A 215 -19.40 -14.86 2.52
C ALA A 215 -18.61 -14.42 3.77
N ILE A 216 -18.42 -13.11 3.98
CA ILE A 216 -17.68 -12.49 5.10
C ILE A 216 -18.67 -11.96 6.18
N ASP A 217 -19.96 -12.32 6.11
CA ASP A 217 -20.99 -11.90 7.07
C ASP A 217 -21.31 -10.39 7.06
N VAL A 218 -21.07 -9.72 5.94
CA VAL A 218 -21.45 -8.31 5.76
C VAL A 218 -22.76 -8.22 4.99
N ILE A 219 -23.69 -7.41 5.49
CA ILE A 219 -24.94 -7.09 4.79
C ILE A 219 -24.64 -6.05 3.70
N ARG A 220 -24.99 -6.38 2.46
CA ARG A 220 -24.85 -5.53 1.28
C ARG A 220 -26.15 -5.49 0.49
N ILE A 221 -26.21 -4.55 -0.46
CA ILE A 221 -27.36 -4.34 -1.33
C ILE A 221 -26.95 -4.43 -2.80
N GLN A 222 -27.76 -5.11 -3.61
CA GLN A 222 -27.71 -5.06 -5.07
C GLN A 222 -29.05 -4.52 -5.58
N ILE A 223 -29.01 -3.56 -6.49
CA ILE A 223 -30.21 -2.89 -6.99
C ILE A 223 -30.42 -3.26 -8.45
N LEU A 224 -31.60 -3.79 -8.76
CA LEU A 224 -32.08 -3.98 -10.11
C LEU A 224 -33.10 -2.88 -10.44
N LYS A 225 -32.82 -2.10 -11.47
CA LYS A 225 -33.74 -1.11 -12.02
C LYS A 225 -34.60 -1.77 -13.09
N ILE A 226 -35.91 -1.80 -12.86
CA ILE A 226 -36.92 -2.27 -13.80
C ILE A 226 -37.59 -1.04 -14.39
N THR A 227 -37.58 -0.94 -15.72
CA THR A 227 -38.25 0.15 -16.45
C THR A 227 -39.44 -0.44 -17.19
N ILE A 228 -40.60 0.18 -16.98
CA ILE A 228 -41.89 -0.31 -17.41
C ILE A 228 -42.50 0.70 -18.37
N ASP A 229 -42.69 0.32 -19.63
CA ASP A 229 -43.37 1.12 -20.64
C ASP A 229 -44.88 0.85 -20.59
N HIS A 230 -45.68 1.89 -20.34
CA HIS A 230 -47.13 1.77 -20.17
C HIS A 230 -47.81 1.41 -21.48
N ASN A 231 -47.25 1.84 -22.61
CA ASN A 231 -47.81 1.56 -23.94
C ASN A 231 -47.65 0.09 -24.34
N GLN A 232 -46.74 -0.65 -23.69
CA GLN A 232 -46.60 -2.10 -23.88
C GLN A 232 -47.50 -2.90 -22.91
N ILE A 233 -47.90 -2.29 -21.79
CA ILE A 233 -48.77 -2.93 -20.79
C ILE A 233 -50.26 -2.75 -21.12
N LEU A 234 -50.63 -1.58 -21.64
CA LEU A 234 -52.04 -1.18 -21.78
C LEU A 234 -52.82 -1.79 -22.98
N PRO A 235 -52.24 -2.22 -24.13
CA PRO A 235 -53.09 -2.62 -25.25
C PRO A 235 -53.55 -4.08 -25.37
N GLN A 236 -52.90 -5.13 -24.82
CA GLN A 236 -53.35 -6.51 -25.12
C GLN A 236 -53.26 -7.51 -23.95
N LEU A 237 -54.45 -7.99 -23.56
CA LEU A 237 -54.64 -9.33 -23.00
C LEU A 237 -53.81 -10.34 -23.80
N ASN A 238 -53.06 -11.19 -23.08
CA ASN A 238 -52.59 -12.49 -23.56
C ASN A 238 -51.38 -12.54 -24.53
N VAL A 239 -50.31 -11.79 -24.27
CA VAL A 239 -49.02 -11.99 -24.96
C VAL A 239 -47.87 -12.06 -23.95
N PRO A 240 -46.94 -13.04 -24.03
CA PRO A 240 -45.71 -13.02 -23.24
C PRO A 240 -44.83 -11.89 -23.77
N TYR A 241 -44.82 -10.75 -23.09
CA TYR A 241 -44.12 -9.57 -23.57
C TYR A 241 -42.60 -9.74 -23.54
N ALA A 242 -41.98 -9.29 -24.63
CA ALA A 242 -40.54 -9.25 -24.83
C ALA A 242 -39.91 -8.26 -23.86
N ILE A 243 -39.17 -8.78 -22.88
CA ILE A 243 -38.38 -8.00 -21.93
C ILE A 243 -37.17 -7.47 -22.70
N SER A 244 -37.12 -6.16 -22.88
CA SER A 244 -35.89 -5.49 -23.28
C SER A 244 -34.87 -5.70 -22.18
N TRP A 245 -33.77 -6.38 -22.51
CA TRP A 245 -32.67 -6.63 -21.61
C TRP A 245 -32.06 -5.30 -21.17
N LEU A 246 -32.43 -4.82 -19.98
CA LEU A 246 -31.77 -3.67 -19.38
C LEU A 246 -30.50 -4.15 -18.67
N HIS A 247 -29.42 -4.26 -19.42
CA HIS A 247 -28.09 -4.14 -18.84
C HIS A 247 -27.94 -2.69 -18.38
N ASN A 248 -28.05 -2.43 -17.08
CA ASN A 248 -27.03 -1.58 -16.48
C ASN A 248 -26.78 -1.91 -15.02
N LYS A 249 -25.59 -2.48 -14.80
CA LYS A 249 -24.88 -2.54 -13.54
C LYS A 249 -24.79 -1.12 -12.97
N ASN A 250 -24.92 -0.98 -11.66
CA ASN A 250 -24.02 -0.13 -10.89
C ASN A 250 -23.84 -0.80 -9.53
N PHE A 251 -22.64 -1.35 -9.33
CA PHE A 251 -22.10 -1.54 -7.98
C PHE A 251 -21.95 -0.13 -7.41
N THR A 252 -22.96 0.34 -6.67
CA THR A 252 -22.77 1.55 -5.87
C THR A 252 -22.04 1.11 -4.61
N ASP A 253 -20.72 1.04 -4.71
CA ASP A 253 -19.87 1.48 -3.61
C ASP A 253 -20.15 2.99 -3.46
N ASP A 254 -21.18 3.35 -2.68
CA ASP A 254 -21.31 4.71 -2.19
C ASP A 254 -20.58 4.77 -0.84
N PRO A 255 -19.39 5.40 -0.76
CA PRO A 255 -18.64 5.51 0.48
C PRO A 255 -19.28 6.49 1.47
N ASN A 256 -20.41 7.14 1.14
CA ASN A 256 -21.04 8.15 1.99
C ASN A 256 -22.09 7.60 2.96
N TYR A 257 -22.22 6.28 3.09
CA TYR A 257 -23.04 5.65 4.12
C TYR A 257 -22.17 4.80 5.04
N TYR A 258 -21.35 5.48 5.86
CA TYR A 258 -20.81 5.00 7.12
C TYR A 258 -21.58 5.64 8.29
#